data_AF-A0A2S9Q0U5-F1
#
_entry.id   AF-A0A2S9Q0U5-F1
#
_cell.length_a   1.000
_cell.length_b   1.000
_cell.length_c   1.000
_cell.angle_alpha   90.00
_cell.angle_beta   90.00
_cell.angle_gamma   90.00
#
_symmetry.space_group_name_H-M   'P 1'
#
loop_
_entity.id
_entity.type
_entity.pdbx_description
1 polymer ?
#
loop_
_entity_poly.entity_id
_entity_poly.type
_entity_poly.pdbx_seq_one_letter_code
_entity_poly.pdbx_strand_id
1 'polypeptide(L)'
;MATTTGGARPGIARPASIRLPGIVLGVGLGGFVDGILLHQILQWHHMLSSTDQDRVGVKFYNPDTVPGLEMNTLWDGLFHTVCWLSVLLGLAILYARVTHHRRRVWTSRVLWGWMFVGWGLFNLVEGLLDHQILAIHHVYAGDGRLWWDLGFLALGALFVAGGYLLQRGGRPFDPDAPAGRDQARPA
;
A
#
# COMPACT_ATOMS: atom_id res chain seq x y z
N MET A 1 -7.26 -44.64 43.65
CA MET A 1 -7.00 -43.21 43.43
C MET A 1 -6.46 -43.07 42.01
N ALA A 2 -7.33 -42.78 41.04
CA ALA A 2 -6.95 -42.70 39.62
C ALA A 2 -6.75 -41.23 39.25
N THR A 3 -5.50 -40.83 39.05
CA THR A 3 -5.12 -39.51 38.56
C THR A 3 -5.36 -39.44 37.06
N THR A 4 -6.41 -38.73 36.65
CA THR A 4 -6.62 -38.32 35.27
C THR A 4 -5.74 -37.11 34.97
N THR A 5 -4.62 -37.33 34.29
CA THR A 5 -3.84 -36.24 33.67
C THR A 5 -4.62 -35.71 32.49
N GLY A 6 -5.28 -34.56 32.69
CA GLY A 6 -5.93 -33.80 31.62
C GLY A 6 -4.88 -33.36 30.61
N GLY A 7 -4.87 -33.99 29.43
CA GLY A 7 -4.06 -33.56 28.30
C GLY A 7 -4.46 -32.15 27.88
N ALA A 8 -3.61 -31.17 28.17
CA ALA A 8 -3.70 -29.85 27.57
C ALA A 8 -3.54 -30.02 26.05
N ARG A 9 -4.62 -29.80 25.30
CA ARG A 9 -4.53 -29.67 23.84
C ARG A 9 -3.58 -28.51 23.55
N PRO A 10 -2.49 -28.69 22.79
CA PRO A 10 -1.66 -27.57 22.37
C PRO A 10 -2.57 -26.58 21.64
N GLY A 11 -2.62 -25.35 22.14
CA GLY A 11 -3.37 -24.28 21.50
C GLY A 11 -2.87 -24.16 20.07
N ILE A 12 -3.73 -24.46 19.10
CA ILE A 12 -3.42 -24.31 17.68
C ILE A 12 -3.11 -22.81 17.50
N ALA A 13 -1.82 -22.49 17.38
CA ALA A 13 -1.38 -21.13 17.09
C ALA A 13 -2.12 -20.69 15.82
N ARG A 14 -2.87 -19.58 15.89
CA ARG A 14 -3.55 -19.05 14.70
C ARG A 14 -2.48 -18.77 13.64
N PRO A 15 -2.66 -19.23 12.39
CA PRO A 15 -1.69 -18.97 11.33
C PRO A 15 -1.43 -17.46 11.23
N ALA A 16 -0.15 -17.08 11.19
CA ALA A 16 0.25 -15.68 11.15
C ALA A 16 -0.30 -15.02 9.87
N SER A 17 -1.21 -14.05 10.03
CA SER A 17 -1.89 -13.42 8.91
C SER A 17 -0.93 -12.62 8.02
N ILE A 18 -1.04 -12.81 6.70
CA ILE A 18 -0.31 -12.02 5.69
C ILE A 18 -1.02 -10.70 5.30
N ARG A 19 -2.12 -10.34 5.98
CA ARG A 19 -2.89 -9.12 5.73
C ARG A 19 -2.08 -7.86 5.96
N LEU A 20 -1.50 -7.72 7.16
CA LEU A 20 -0.71 -6.54 7.53
C LEU A 20 0.48 -6.31 6.59
N PRO A 21 1.37 -7.30 6.35
CA PRO A 21 2.47 -7.07 5.42
C PRO A 21 1.98 -6.76 4.00
N GLY A 22 0.89 -7.39 3.55
CA GLY A 22 0.28 -7.06 2.25
C GLY A 22 -0.15 -5.60 2.16
N ILE A 23 -0.91 -5.09 3.13
CA ILE A 23 -1.36 -3.69 3.16
C ILE A 23 -0.16 -2.73 3.20
N VAL A 24 0.81 -2.97 4.07
CA VAL A 24 1.97 -2.09 4.24
C VAL A 24 2.84 -2.07 2.98
N LEU A 25 3.05 -3.22 2.33
CA LEU A 25 3.70 -3.30 1.02
C LEU A 25 2.92 -2.52 -0.04
N GLY A 26 1.60 -2.67 -0.06
CA GLY A 26 0.70 -1.98 -0.98
C GLY A 26 0.81 -0.45 -0.89
N VAL A 27 0.80 0.08 0.34
CA VAL A 27 0.97 1.52 0.58
C VAL A 27 2.32 2.01 0.03
N GLY A 28 3.41 1.33 0.38
CA GLY A 28 4.75 1.73 -0.06
C GLY A 28 4.94 1.63 -1.58
N LEU A 29 4.43 0.56 -2.22
CA LEU A 29 4.51 0.41 -3.67
C LEU A 29 3.62 1.40 -4.41
N GLY A 30 2.41 1.69 -3.90
CA GLY A 30 1.53 2.70 -4.48
C GLY A 30 2.17 4.07 -4.46
N GLY A 31 2.72 4.48 -3.31
CA GLY A 31 3.44 5.75 -3.21
C GLY A 31 4.70 5.83 -4.06
N PHE A 32 5.44 4.72 -4.23
CA PHE A 32 6.55 4.70 -5.19
C PHE A 32 6.11 4.87 -6.63
N VAL A 33 5.02 4.21 -7.04
CA VAL A 33 4.53 4.34 -8.42
C VAL A 33 4.04 5.76 -8.67
N ASP A 34 3.37 6.37 -7.70
CA ASP A 34 2.98 7.77 -7.74
C ASP A 34 4.20 8.70 -7.85
N GLY A 35 5.15 8.61 -6.92
CA GLY A 35 6.33 9.45 -6.90
C GLY A 35 7.27 9.28 -8.11
N ILE A 36 7.43 8.06 -8.61
CA ILE A 36 8.29 7.80 -9.78
C ILE A 36 7.56 8.22 -11.07
N LEU A 37 6.33 7.74 -11.28
CA LEU A 37 5.65 7.99 -12.54
C LEU A 37 5.14 9.43 -12.62
N LEU A 38 4.45 9.91 -11.60
CA LEU A 38 3.76 11.20 -11.64
C LEU A 38 4.68 12.36 -11.24
N HIS A 39 5.51 12.20 -10.20
CA HIS A 39 6.42 13.29 -9.79
C HIS A 39 7.68 13.39 -10.65
N GLN A 40 8.29 12.26 -11.02
CA GLN A 40 9.63 12.28 -11.64
C GLN A 40 9.61 12.12 -13.16
N ILE A 41 8.90 11.11 -13.68
CA ILE A 41 8.87 10.82 -15.12
C ILE A 41 7.96 11.81 -15.84
N LEU A 42 6.71 11.94 -15.37
CA LEU A 42 5.72 12.80 -16.01
C LEU A 42 5.79 14.25 -15.50
N GLN A 43 6.29 14.45 -14.27
CA GLN A 43 6.41 15.77 -13.63
C GLN A 43 5.08 16.52 -13.63
N TRP A 44 3.97 15.79 -13.43
CA TRP A 44 2.63 16.37 -13.43
C TRP A 44 2.35 17.16 -12.15
N HIS A 45 2.95 16.72 -11.06
CA HIS A 45 2.83 17.33 -9.74
C HIS A 45 3.98 16.87 -8.84
N HIS A 46 4.22 17.61 -7.76
CA HIS A 46 5.19 17.32 -6.72
C HIS A 46 4.57 17.63 -5.36
N MET A 47 5.17 17.16 -4.26
CA MET A 47 4.61 17.28 -2.91
C MET A 47 4.05 18.67 -2.56
N LEU A 48 4.67 19.76 -3.04
CA LEU A 48 4.24 21.14 -2.78
C LEU A 48 3.88 21.94 -4.03
N SER A 49 3.66 21.30 -5.18
CA SER A 49 3.45 22.00 -6.47
C SER A 49 2.14 22.80 -6.53
N SER A 50 1.20 22.58 -5.60
CA SER A 50 -0.11 23.24 -5.59
C SER A 50 -0.34 24.14 -4.37
N THR A 51 0.74 24.55 -3.70
CA THR A 51 0.71 25.45 -2.53
C THR A 51 0.29 26.89 -2.85
N ASP A 52 0.06 27.24 -4.12
CA ASP A 52 -0.55 28.52 -4.53
C ASP A 52 -2.01 28.65 -4.09
N GLN A 53 -2.67 27.51 -3.83
CA GLN A 53 -4.09 27.40 -3.51
C GLN A 53 -4.36 26.52 -2.27
N ASP A 54 -3.35 26.33 -1.42
CA ASP A 54 -3.52 25.52 -0.23
C ASP A 54 -4.43 26.19 0.81
N ARG A 55 -4.86 25.40 1.80
CA ARG A 55 -5.75 25.84 2.88
C ARG A 55 -5.06 25.98 4.23
N VAL A 56 -3.73 25.94 4.26
CA VAL A 56 -2.92 25.83 5.48
C VAL A 56 -1.79 26.85 5.58
N GLY A 57 -1.65 27.73 4.58
CA GLY A 57 -0.69 28.83 4.55
C GLY A 57 0.74 28.37 4.29
N VAL A 58 0.95 27.30 3.51
CA VAL A 58 2.30 26.89 3.12
C VAL A 58 2.84 27.92 2.12
N LYS A 59 4.13 28.25 2.24
CA LYS A 59 4.75 29.16 1.28
C LYS A 59 4.72 28.54 -0.11
N PHE A 60 4.20 29.27 -1.10
CA PHE A 60 4.24 28.83 -2.49
C PHE A 60 5.67 28.83 -3.04
N TYR A 61 6.04 27.73 -3.69
CA TYR A 61 7.29 27.56 -4.43
C TYR A 61 6.94 27.18 -5.87
N ASN A 62 7.24 28.08 -6.82
CA ASN A 62 6.92 27.84 -8.23
C ASN A 62 7.71 26.63 -8.77
N PRO A 63 7.04 25.52 -9.15
CA PRO A 63 7.70 24.32 -9.65
C PRO A 63 8.43 24.52 -10.99
N ASP A 64 8.20 25.63 -11.71
CA ASP A 64 8.89 25.97 -12.96
C ASP A 64 10.21 26.74 -12.74
N THR A 65 10.65 26.87 -11.49
CA THR A 65 11.90 27.55 -11.13
C THR A 65 12.87 26.61 -10.43
N VAL A 66 14.17 26.81 -10.59
CA VAL A 66 15.20 25.98 -9.93
C VAL A 66 14.99 25.90 -8.40
N PRO A 67 14.76 27.00 -7.67
CA PRO A 67 14.52 26.91 -6.23
C PRO A 67 13.24 26.15 -5.86
N GLY A 68 12.21 26.23 -6.70
CA GLY A 68 10.98 25.47 -6.49
C GLY A 68 11.13 23.98 -6.80
N LEU A 69 11.90 23.63 -7.84
CA LEU A 69 12.28 22.24 -8.12
C LEU A 69 13.14 21.65 -7.01
N GLU A 70 14.10 22.39 -6.46
CA GLU A 70 14.91 21.93 -5.33
C GLU A 70 14.06 21.65 -4.09
N MET A 71 13.12 22.54 -3.79
CA MET A 71 12.18 22.36 -2.68
C MET A 71 11.28 21.13 -2.89
N ASN A 72 10.68 21.00 -4.07
CA ASN A 72 9.83 19.86 -4.41
C ASN A 72 10.63 18.55 -4.42
N THR A 73 11.85 18.55 -4.96
CA THR A 73 12.76 17.39 -4.91
C THR A 73 13.04 16.93 -3.47
N LEU A 74 13.23 17.88 -2.54
CA LEU A 74 13.41 17.55 -1.13
C LEU A 74 12.16 16.86 -0.55
N TRP A 75 10.97 17.44 -0.77
CA TRP A 75 9.73 16.89 -0.23
C TRP A 75 9.33 15.57 -0.88
N ASP A 76 9.53 15.43 -2.19
CA ASP A 76 9.39 14.15 -2.89
C ASP A 76 10.37 13.13 -2.29
N GLY A 77 11.62 13.50 -2.00
CA GLY A 77 12.58 12.61 -1.35
C GLY A 77 12.14 12.14 0.05
N LEU A 78 11.53 13.02 0.84
CA LEU A 78 10.95 12.68 2.14
C LEU A 78 9.76 11.72 1.98
N PHE A 79 8.88 11.99 1.01
CA PHE A 79 7.77 11.11 0.64
C PHE A 79 8.26 9.72 0.22
N HIS A 80 9.27 9.66 -0.66
CA HIS A 80 9.91 8.41 -1.08
C HIS A 80 10.57 7.67 0.09
N THR A 81 11.12 8.39 1.07
CA THR A 81 11.67 7.76 2.28
C THR A 81 10.57 7.04 3.08
N VAL A 82 9.39 7.64 3.22
CA VAL A 82 8.23 7.00 3.87
C VAL A 82 7.76 5.78 3.07
N CYS A 83 7.70 5.88 1.74
CA CYS A 83 7.37 4.76 0.85
C CYS A 83 8.38 3.61 1.00
N TRP A 84 9.67 3.94 1.01
CA TRP A 84 10.77 2.99 1.16
C TRP A 84 10.71 2.25 2.50
N LEU A 85 10.56 2.99 3.60
CA LEU A 85 10.41 2.40 4.94
C LEU A 85 9.16 1.53 5.04
N SER A 86 8.06 1.91 4.38
CA SER A 86 6.85 1.09 4.30
C SER A 86 7.13 -0.23 3.57
N VAL A 87 7.79 -0.21 2.42
CA VAL A 87 8.19 -1.44 1.72
C VAL A 87 9.09 -2.32 2.58
N LEU A 88 10.13 -1.74 3.20
CA LEU A 88 11.03 -2.48 4.09
C LEU A 88 10.30 -3.12 5.27
N LEU A 89 9.41 -2.38 5.92
CA LEU A 89 8.60 -2.87 7.05
C LEU A 89 7.65 -3.98 6.60
N GLY A 90 6.99 -3.80 5.45
CA GLY A 90 6.11 -4.80 4.86
C GLY A 90 6.85 -6.11 4.56
N LEU A 91 8.04 -6.01 3.95
CA LEU A 91 8.92 -7.15 3.70
C LEU A 91 9.42 -7.79 5.00
N ALA A 92 9.83 -7.01 5.99
CA ALA A 92 10.31 -7.52 7.27
C ALA A 92 9.22 -8.29 8.03
N ILE A 93 7.99 -7.75 8.08
CA ILE A 93 6.84 -8.43 8.69
C ILE A 93 6.49 -9.71 7.90
N LEU A 94 6.51 -9.65 6.56
CA LEU A 94 6.24 -10.83 5.72
C LEU A 94 7.28 -11.92 5.97
N TYR A 95 8.57 -11.54 5.98
CA TYR A 95 9.70 -12.42 6.22
C TYR A 95 9.63 -13.09 7.60
N ALA A 96 9.24 -12.33 8.63
CA ALA A 96 9.07 -12.85 9.99
C ALA A 96 7.89 -13.83 10.11
N ARG A 97 6.84 -13.66 9.31
CA ARG A 97 5.62 -14.50 9.37
C ARG A 97 5.66 -15.71 8.43
N VAL A 98 6.46 -15.66 7.36
CA VAL A 98 6.54 -16.71 6.34
C VAL A 98 7.89 -17.43 6.45
N THR A 99 7.93 -18.43 7.33
CA THR A 99 9.12 -19.23 7.63
C THR A 99 9.31 -20.38 6.63
N HIS A 100 8.22 -20.98 6.13
CA HIS A 100 8.24 -22.01 5.08
C HIS A 100 7.51 -21.55 3.82
N HIS A 101 7.74 -22.25 2.70
CA HIS A 101 7.11 -21.98 1.39
C HIS A 101 7.25 -20.53 0.88
N ARG A 102 8.38 -19.86 1.19
CA ARG A 102 8.63 -18.44 0.88
C ARG A 102 8.41 -18.04 -0.57
N ARG A 103 8.67 -18.94 -1.53
CA ARG A 103 8.39 -18.65 -2.95
C ARG A 103 6.89 -18.67 -3.28
N ARG A 104 6.12 -19.52 -2.60
CA ARG A 104 4.67 -19.70 -2.83
C ARG A 104 3.85 -18.51 -2.34
N VAL A 105 4.34 -17.75 -1.35
CA VAL A 105 3.60 -16.57 -0.87
C VAL A 105 3.40 -15.53 -1.97
N TRP A 106 4.36 -15.41 -2.89
CA TRP A 106 4.30 -14.47 -4.01
C TRP A 106 3.31 -14.88 -5.10
N THR A 107 2.84 -16.13 -5.12
CA THR A 107 1.74 -16.57 -6.01
C THR A 107 0.38 -16.52 -5.30
N SER A 108 0.35 -16.10 -4.03
CA SER A 108 -0.89 -16.02 -3.24
C SER A 108 -1.76 -14.85 -3.69
N ARG A 109 -2.96 -15.16 -4.16
CA ARG A 109 -4.03 -14.17 -4.42
C ARG A 109 -4.35 -13.35 -3.17
N VAL A 110 -4.20 -13.93 -1.98
CA VAL A 110 -4.45 -13.26 -0.71
C VAL A 110 -3.43 -12.15 -0.47
N LEU A 111 -2.13 -12.40 -0.72
CA LEU A 111 -1.09 -11.38 -0.57
C LEU A 111 -1.34 -10.20 -1.53
N TRP A 112 -1.50 -10.51 -2.82
CA TRP A 112 -1.73 -9.49 -3.84
C TRP A 112 -3.01 -8.71 -3.61
N GLY A 113 -4.09 -9.36 -3.16
CA GLY A 113 -5.32 -8.66 -2.80
C GLY A 113 -5.12 -7.66 -1.66
N TRP A 114 -4.35 -8.01 -0.62
CA TRP A 114 -4.00 -7.06 0.44
C TRP A 114 -3.03 -5.96 -0.01
N MET A 115 -2.14 -6.23 -0.97
CA MET A 115 -1.31 -5.19 -1.59
C MET A 115 -2.14 -4.20 -2.40
N PHE A 116 -3.13 -4.65 -3.18
CA PHE A 116 -4.07 -3.74 -3.86
C PHE A 116 -4.90 -2.93 -2.87
N VAL A 117 -5.34 -3.54 -1.76
CA VAL A 117 -6.01 -2.77 -0.68
C VAL A 117 -5.08 -1.71 -0.11
N GLY A 118 -3.82 -2.04 0.17
CA GLY A 118 -2.84 -1.07 0.67
C GLY A 118 -2.59 0.08 -0.29
N TRP A 119 -2.43 -0.21 -1.57
CA TRP A 119 -2.28 0.81 -2.60
C TRP A 119 -3.53 1.69 -2.67
N GLY A 120 -4.72 1.09 -2.75
CA GLY A 120 -5.96 1.86 -2.78
C GLY A 120 -6.15 2.75 -1.56
N LEU A 121 -5.76 2.29 -0.37
CA LEU A 121 -5.76 3.10 0.86
C LEU A 121 -4.78 4.26 0.78
N PHE A 122 -3.59 4.06 0.21
CA PHE A 122 -2.66 5.15 -0.07
C PHE A 122 -3.32 6.24 -0.92
N ASN A 123 -3.87 5.87 -2.09
CA ASN A 123 -4.55 6.83 -2.98
C ASN A 123 -5.71 7.57 -2.29
N LEU A 124 -6.50 6.86 -1.48
CA LEU A 124 -7.65 7.47 -0.81
C LEU A 124 -7.23 8.43 0.30
N VAL A 125 -6.19 8.08 1.08
CA VAL A 125 -5.71 8.92 2.18
C VAL A 125 -4.99 10.15 1.62
N GLU A 126 -4.07 9.94 0.69
CA GLU A 126 -3.30 11.01 0.04
C GLU A 126 -4.26 11.95 -0.73
N GLY A 127 -5.11 11.40 -1.61
CA GLY A 127 -6.05 12.21 -2.38
C GLY A 127 -7.08 12.96 -1.51
N LEU A 128 -7.50 12.40 -0.37
CA LEU A 128 -8.42 13.10 0.53
C LEU A 128 -7.71 14.18 1.34
N LEU A 129 -6.56 13.86 1.94
CA LEU A 129 -5.85 14.78 2.82
C LEU A 129 -5.16 15.86 1.99
N ASP A 130 -4.29 15.48 1.07
CA ASP A 130 -3.36 16.39 0.42
C ASP A 130 -4.01 17.15 -0.75
N HIS A 131 -4.95 16.52 -1.47
CA HIS A 131 -5.65 17.18 -2.59
C HIS A 131 -6.92 17.88 -2.11
N GLN A 132 -7.80 17.19 -1.37
CA GLN A 132 -9.12 17.75 -1.04
C GLN A 132 -9.13 18.61 0.22
N ILE A 133 -8.42 18.24 1.28
CA ILE A 133 -8.45 18.99 2.54
C ILE A 133 -7.39 20.10 2.54
N LEU A 134 -6.13 19.74 2.33
CA LEU A 134 -5.00 20.64 2.37
C LEU A 134 -4.81 21.42 1.05
N ALA A 135 -5.15 20.78 -0.08
CA ALA A 135 -4.96 21.32 -1.43
C ALA A 135 -3.52 21.70 -1.80
N ILE A 136 -2.54 21.01 -1.19
CA ILE A 136 -1.10 21.25 -1.40
C ILE A 136 -0.52 20.45 -2.57
N HIS A 137 -1.19 19.36 -2.93
CA HIS A 137 -0.75 18.35 -3.89
C HIS A 137 -1.97 18.00 -4.73
N HIS A 138 -1.96 18.21 -6.03
CA HIS A 138 -3.06 17.75 -6.87
C HIS A 138 -2.50 16.93 -8.01
N VAL A 139 -3.26 15.92 -8.45
CA VAL A 139 -2.81 14.96 -9.47
C VAL A 139 -2.31 15.67 -10.74
N TYR A 140 -2.95 16.78 -11.09
CA TYR A 140 -2.56 17.59 -12.23
C TYR A 140 -2.82 19.06 -11.90
N ALA A 141 -1.76 19.88 -12.02
CA ALA A 141 -1.82 21.30 -11.72
C ALA A 141 -2.54 22.14 -12.79
N GLY A 142 -2.84 21.57 -13.96
CA GLY A 142 -3.52 22.26 -15.07
C GLY A 142 -5.05 22.20 -15.00
N ASP A 143 -5.68 22.36 -16.16
CA ASP A 143 -7.14 22.39 -16.29
C ASP A 143 -7.80 21.08 -15.83
N GLY A 144 -8.96 21.21 -15.19
CA GLY A 144 -9.75 20.06 -14.75
C GLY A 144 -9.21 19.35 -13.50
N ARG A 145 -8.36 19.99 -12.70
CA ARG A 145 -7.79 19.52 -11.42
C ARG A 145 -8.74 18.66 -10.57
N LEU A 146 -9.97 19.15 -10.33
CA LEU A 146 -10.99 18.41 -9.58
C LEU A 146 -11.30 17.03 -10.18
N TRP A 147 -11.41 16.93 -11.50
CA TRP A 147 -11.72 15.66 -12.17
C TRP A 147 -10.56 14.66 -12.08
N TRP A 148 -9.31 15.16 -12.12
CA TRP A 148 -8.14 14.32 -11.91
C TRP A 148 -8.08 13.78 -10.48
N ASP A 149 -8.34 14.61 -9.47
CA ASP A 149 -8.39 14.15 -8.08
C ASP A 149 -9.52 13.15 -7.83
N LEU A 150 -10.70 13.40 -8.39
CA LEU A 150 -11.83 12.47 -8.30
C LEU A 150 -11.51 11.14 -9.00
N GLY A 151 -10.81 11.20 -10.14
CA GLY A 151 -10.31 10.01 -10.83
C GLY A 151 -9.33 9.21 -9.97
N PHE A 152 -8.42 9.89 -9.27
CA PHE A 152 -7.46 9.27 -8.37
C PHE A 152 -8.12 8.60 -7.15
N LEU A 153 -9.10 9.28 -6.53
CA LEU A 153 -9.93 8.72 -5.46
C LEU A 153 -10.74 7.51 -5.95
N ALA A 154 -11.36 7.61 -7.14
CA ALA A 154 -12.10 6.51 -7.74
C ALA A 154 -11.20 5.30 -8.02
N LEU A 155 -9.99 5.51 -8.54
CA LEU A 155 -9.00 4.46 -8.73
C LEU A 155 -8.60 3.82 -7.40
N GLY A 156 -8.40 4.63 -6.35
CA GLY A 156 -8.14 4.15 -5.00
C GLY A 156 -9.27 3.24 -4.48
N ALA A 157 -10.52 3.67 -4.62
CA ALA A 157 -11.69 2.86 -4.25
C ALA A 157 -11.79 1.54 -5.04
N LEU A 158 -11.48 1.58 -6.34
CA LEU A 158 -11.43 0.38 -7.19
C LEU A 158 -10.33 -0.59 -6.76
N PHE A 159 -9.15 -0.09 -6.39
CA PHE A 159 -8.08 -0.94 -5.84
C PHE A 159 -8.44 -1.55 -4.48
N VAL A 160 -9.10 -0.81 -3.59
CA VAL A 160 -9.60 -1.37 -2.32
C VAL A 160 -10.65 -2.45 -2.58
N ALA A 161 -11.66 -2.17 -3.39
CA ALA A 161 -12.74 -3.12 -3.69
C ALA A 161 -12.20 -4.36 -4.43
N GLY A 162 -11.43 -4.16 -5.49
CA GLY A 162 -10.82 -5.21 -6.29
C GLY A 162 -9.85 -6.07 -5.49
N GLY A 163 -8.98 -5.45 -4.69
CA GLY A 163 -8.06 -6.14 -3.80
C GLY A 163 -8.79 -6.97 -2.74
N TYR A 164 -9.86 -6.42 -2.16
CA TYR A 164 -10.68 -7.13 -1.18
C TYR A 164 -11.41 -8.34 -1.79
N LEU A 165 -11.95 -8.22 -3.00
CA LEU A 165 -12.55 -9.34 -3.73
C LEU A 165 -11.50 -10.38 -4.13
N LEU A 166 -10.31 -9.94 -4.56
CA LEU A 166 -9.20 -10.81 -4.95
C LEU A 166 -8.75 -11.69 -3.79
N GLN A 167 -8.56 -11.11 -2.60
CA GLN A 167 -8.15 -11.88 -1.42
C GLN A 167 -9.25 -12.82 -0.93
N ARG A 168 -10.53 -12.46 -1.06
CA ARG A 168 -11.66 -13.36 -0.74
C ARG A 168 -11.71 -14.59 -1.64
N GLY A 169 -11.34 -14.45 -2.92
CA GLY A 169 -11.28 -15.56 -3.87
C GLY A 169 -10.01 -16.42 -3.77
N GLY A 170 -9.09 -16.09 -2.87
CA GLY A 170 -7.85 -16.85 -2.65
C GLY A 170 -7.99 -17.93 -1.59
N ARG A 171 -7.27 -19.04 -1.74
CA ARG A 171 -7.07 -19.98 -0.62
C ARG A 171 -6.26 -19.28 0.47
N PRO A 172 -6.65 -19.37 1.76
CA PRO A 172 -5.84 -18.87 2.86
C PRO A 172 -4.41 -19.41 2.75
N PHE A 173 -3.43 -18.52 2.90
CA PHE A 173 -2.03 -18.94 2.93
C PHE A 173 -1.71 -19.46 4.33
N ASP A 174 -1.42 -20.75 4.41
CA ASP A 174 -0.91 -21.39 5.63
C ASP A 174 0.61 -21.56 5.49
N PRO A 175 1.42 -20.78 6.23
CA PRO A 175 2.87 -20.89 6.19
C PRO A 175 3.36 -22.24 6.71
N ASP A 176 2.60 -22.94 7.56
CA ASP A 176 3.03 -24.18 8.24
C ASP A 176 2.47 -25.45 7.56
N ALA A 177 1.72 -25.31 6.47
CA ALA A 177 1.14 -26.45 5.75
C ALA A 177 2.23 -27.38 5.18
N PRO A 178 2.15 -28.70 5.38
CA PRO A 178 3.08 -29.65 4.78
C PRO A 178 3.05 -29.58 3.25
N ALA A 179 4.22 -29.73 2.62
CA ALA A 179 4.36 -29.83 1.16
C ALA A 179 3.65 -31.09 0.64
N GLY A 180 2.33 -31.08 0.41
CA GLY A 180 1.68 -32.25 -0.21
C GLY A 180 0.15 -32.36 -0.19
N ARG A 181 -0.62 -31.49 0.47
CA ARG A 181 -2.08 -31.70 0.60
C ARG A 181 -2.98 -31.11 -0.51
N ASP A 182 -2.41 -30.63 -1.62
CA ASP A 182 -3.22 -30.03 -2.71
C ASP A 182 -3.68 -31.01 -3.81
N GLN A 183 -3.36 -32.32 -3.73
CA GLN A 183 -3.76 -33.30 -4.75
C GLN A 183 -5.05 -34.10 -4.46
N ALA A 184 -5.76 -33.85 -3.37
CA ALA A 184 -7.07 -34.48 -3.15
C ALA A 184 -8.17 -33.69 -3.85
N ARG A 185 -8.33 -33.91 -5.16
CA ARG A 185 -9.49 -33.49 -5.95
C ARG A 185 -10.57 -34.58 -5.81
N PRO A 186 -11.83 -34.28 -5.45
CA PRO A 186 -12.88 -35.28 -5.55
C PRO A 186 -13.17 -35.55 -7.03
N ALA A 187 -13.27 -36.84 -7.36
CA ALA A 187 -13.67 -37.35 -8.67
C ALA A 187 -15.13 -37.02 -9.00
#